data_AF-A0A7J7J4G3-F1
#
_entry.id   AF-A0A7J7J4G3-F1
#
_cell.length_a   1.000
_cell.length_b   1.000
_cell.length_c   1.000
_cell.angle_alpha   90.00
_cell.angle_beta   90.00
_cell.angle_gamma   90.00
#
_symmetry.space_group_name_H-M   'P 1'
#
loop_
_entity.id
_entity.type
_entity.pdbx_description
1 polymer ?
#
loop_
_entity_poly.entity_id
_entity_poly.type
_entity_poly.pdbx_seq_one_letter_code
_entity_poly.pdbx_strand_id
1 'polypeptide(L)'
;MLYQATTLLIAVVLTCTANYVPGTHFQIATSHPSFVTLMPNGTTWNLLISRFNGFPFSKDYISIVRDIGSSEQEKHVEDISSSLHWPNEPGNIPERVFNRKSMIIIPSGFLVPTKGDGALTIYDLNDEEPYTGYTVTSDSEGEWFYHRAIWLDMDGDGRDDIVTCRAQKPIFGDESGEMLWFKQPAGEEPWKGTWKETILQKGSNSPDTFLIPVELTEGGATVQTIMTAGFFSKSLDIWWRKDEQKQWTSNNMNKRVIDDTEGATFDLLYADLNNDNIKDLLITYNKPANGTVFVYEFAGDPRSSKIEKNLIFSGLDPAKSGVGKGAPGGVKLAWPNTSNKTARPDIILSGDDNGRLYLLRSLPAANWTYSNFVLLDSSPGTLGAVAVGDIDNDNFTEIIAPSYDDGIVSILTYNPSKINQHGKHTHHSRNFLQKLIDWLKSIF
;
A
#
# COMPACT_ATOMS: atom_id res chain seq x y z
N MET A 1 43.68 30.36 14.90
CA MET A 1 42.88 30.55 13.66
C MET A 1 42.67 29.27 12.85
N LEU A 2 43.22 28.10 13.22
CA LEU A 2 42.98 26.82 12.52
C LEU A 2 41.80 25.99 13.07
N TYR A 3 41.25 26.36 14.23
CA TYR A 3 40.19 25.59 14.91
C TYR A 3 38.76 25.99 14.52
N GLN A 4 38.56 27.11 13.83
CA GLN A 4 37.23 27.57 13.39
C GLN A 4 36.87 27.10 11.96
N ALA A 5 37.86 26.68 11.16
CA ALA A 5 37.62 26.19 9.80
C ALA A 5 37.09 24.74 9.79
N THR A 6 37.48 23.91 10.78
CA THR A 6 37.03 22.52 10.89
C THR A 6 35.59 22.40 11.37
N THR A 7 35.12 23.31 12.23
CA THR A 7 33.72 23.33 12.69
C THR A 7 32.77 23.80 11.59
N LEU A 8 33.22 24.70 10.71
CA LEU A 8 32.44 25.17 9.57
C LEU A 8 32.32 24.10 8.48
N LEU A 9 33.32 23.22 8.31
CA LEU A 9 33.26 22.12 7.34
C LEU A 9 32.29 21.01 7.78
N ILE A 10 32.10 20.78 9.08
CA ILE A 10 31.11 19.83 9.60
C ILE A 10 29.69 20.42 9.55
N ALA A 11 29.54 21.73 9.74
CA ALA A 11 28.24 22.41 9.64
C ALA A 11 27.76 22.58 8.17
N VAL A 12 28.67 22.75 7.21
CA VAL A 12 28.32 22.89 5.77
C VAL A 12 28.02 21.54 5.12
N VAL A 13 28.40 20.41 5.72
CA VAL A 13 27.97 19.06 5.28
C VAL A 13 26.53 18.74 5.73
N LEU A 14 25.94 19.51 6.64
CA LEU A 14 24.59 19.28 7.17
C LEU A 14 23.48 20.15 6.51
N THR A 15 23.82 21.03 5.58
CA THR A 15 22.85 21.90 4.89
C THR A 15 22.71 21.65 3.39
N CYS A 16 23.43 20.65 2.84
CA CYS A 16 22.96 20.03 1.62
C CYS A 16 21.88 19.03 2.03
N THR A 17 20.71 19.10 1.41
CA THR A 17 19.75 17.99 1.31
C THR A 17 20.48 16.80 0.68
N ALA A 18 21.29 16.10 1.46
CA ALA A 18 22.03 14.97 0.99
C ALA A 18 21.00 13.95 0.52
N ASN A 19 21.20 13.51 -0.73
CA ASN A 19 20.41 12.52 -1.43
C ASN A 19 20.47 11.17 -0.71
N TYR A 20 19.85 11.04 0.46
CA TYR A 20 19.78 9.77 1.16
C TYR A 20 18.84 8.87 0.37
N VAL A 21 19.41 7.85 -0.25
CA VAL A 21 18.68 6.69 -0.78
C VAL A 21 18.64 5.70 0.38
N PRO A 22 17.46 5.16 0.73
CA PRO A 22 17.34 4.24 1.86
C PRO A 22 18.14 2.97 1.54
N GLY A 23 18.74 2.39 2.58
CA GLY A 23 19.52 1.16 2.48
C GLY A 23 18.99 0.10 3.43
N THR A 24 19.32 -1.16 3.17
CA THR A 24 18.89 -2.29 4.02
C THR A 24 19.38 -2.10 5.45
N HIS A 25 18.44 -2.10 6.39
CA HIS A 25 18.67 -2.13 7.83
C HIS A 25 18.76 -3.57 8.33
N PHE A 26 17.74 -4.39 8.07
CA PHE A 26 17.73 -5.82 8.38
C PHE A 26 16.72 -6.57 7.52
N GLN A 27 16.69 -7.90 7.64
CA GLN A 27 15.78 -8.77 6.89
C GLN A 27 15.17 -9.82 7.82
N ILE A 28 13.97 -10.27 7.50
CA ILE A 28 13.24 -11.31 8.23
C ILE A 28 12.95 -12.44 7.24
N ALA A 29 13.37 -13.66 7.56
CA ALA A 29 13.03 -14.82 6.75
C ALA A 29 11.60 -15.26 7.03
N THR A 30 10.81 -15.47 5.98
CA THR A 30 9.44 -15.99 6.06
C THR A 30 9.01 -16.49 4.70
N SER A 31 8.20 -17.55 4.62
CA SER A 31 7.85 -18.11 3.31
C SER A 31 6.81 -17.24 2.59
N HIS A 32 7.08 -16.92 1.32
CA HIS A 32 6.14 -16.27 0.40
C HIS A 32 5.43 -15.01 0.96
N PRO A 33 6.15 -14.03 1.54
CA PRO A 33 5.52 -12.82 2.00
C PRO A 33 5.03 -11.99 0.81
N SER A 34 3.81 -11.48 0.88
CA SER A 34 3.13 -10.86 -0.26
C SER A 34 2.58 -9.46 0.03
N PHE A 35 1.91 -9.28 1.16
CA PHE A 35 1.46 -7.96 1.61
C PHE A 35 2.00 -7.73 3.01
N VAL A 36 2.46 -6.51 3.28
CA VAL A 36 2.82 -6.10 4.64
C VAL A 36 2.05 -4.85 5.06
N THR A 37 1.64 -4.84 6.33
CA THR A 37 0.96 -3.69 6.94
C THR A 37 1.57 -3.42 8.31
N LEU A 38 1.87 -2.14 8.58
CA LEU A 38 2.25 -1.71 9.92
C LEU A 38 0.99 -1.52 10.78
N MET A 39 0.96 -2.20 11.93
CA MET A 39 -0.12 -2.09 12.91
C MET A 39 0.40 -1.35 14.15
N PRO A 40 -0.17 -0.17 14.50
CA PRO A 40 0.22 0.54 15.71
C PRO A 40 0.02 -0.30 16.97
N ASN A 41 0.99 -0.27 17.88
CA ASN A 41 0.93 -0.92 19.19
C ASN A 41 1.45 0.04 20.28
N GLY A 42 0.62 1.02 20.65
CA GLY A 42 1.06 2.09 21.55
C GLY A 42 2.09 2.99 20.87
N THR A 43 3.33 2.99 21.38
CA THR A 43 4.46 3.74 20.80
C THR A 43 5.35 2.88 19.91
N THR A 44 5.04 1.59 19.75
CA THR A 44 5.76 0.67 18.88
C THR A 44 4.86 0.21 17.74
N TRP A 45 5.42 -0.60 16.84
CA TRP A 45 4.73 -1.11 15.68
C TRP A 45 4.83 -2.64 15.64
N ASN A 46 3.72 -3.29 15.30
CA ASN A 46 3.74 -4.67 14.85
C ASN A 46 3.73 -4.67 13.31
N LEU A 47 4.27 -5.73 12.71
CA LEU A 47 4.24 -5.95 11.27
C LEU A 47 3.33 -7.13 10.97
N LEU A 48 2.24 -6.90 10.26
CA LEU A 48 1.41 -7.94 9.69
C LEU A 48 2.00 -8.37 8.34
N ILE A 49 2.07 -9.67 8.11
CA ILE A 49 2.61 -10.25 6.88
C ILE A 49 1.58 -11.23 6.33
N SER A 50 0.98 -10.89 5.20
CA SER A 50 0.25 -11.87 4.40
C SER A 50 1.22 -12.80 3.69
N ARG A 51 0.98 -14.10 3.79
CA ARG A 51 1.79 -15.16 3.19
C ARG A 51 0.89 -16.13 2.46
N PHE A 52 1.08 -16.29 1.16
CA PHE A 52 0.31 -17.24 0.36
C PHE A 52 1.17 -17.95 -0.67
N ASN A 53 0.67 -19.06 -1.21
CA ASN A 53 1.38 -19.82 -2.22
C ASN A 53 0.52 -20.05 -3.48
N GLY A 54 1.10 -19.88 -4.66
CA GLY A 54 0.51 -20.21 -5.96
C GLY A 54 0.06 -21.67 -6.16
N PHE A 55 0.52 -22.60 -5.33
CA PHE A 55 0.13 -24.01 -5.44
C PHE A 55 -1.31 -24.25 -4.95
N PRO A 56 -2.16 -24.93 -5.73
CA PRO A 56 -3.50 -25.33 -5.30
C PRO A 56 -3.48 -26.11 -3.98
N PHE A 57 -4.52 -25.94 -3.16
CA PHE A 57 -4.68 -26.59 -1.84
C PHE A 57 -3.60 -26.31 -0.79
N SER A 58 -2.62 -25.45 -1.07
CA SER A 58 -1.67 -25.00 -0.06
C SER A 58 -2.37 -24.14 1.00
N LYS A 59 -1.89 -24.23 2.24
CA LYS A 59 -2.35 -23.39 3.34
C LYS A 59 -1.64 -22.04 3.31
N ASP A 60 -2.41 -20.98 3.49
CA ASP A 60 -1.91 -19.62 3.56
C ASP A 60 -2.19 -19.01 4.93
N TYR A 61 -1.44 -17.97 5.29
CA TYR A 61 -1.44 -17.43 6.65
C TYR A 61 -1.31 -15.90 6.64
N ILE A 62 -1.86 -15.28 7.68
CA ILE A 62 -1.36 -14.01 8.20
C ILE A 62 -0.43 -14.33 9.36
N SER A 63 0.75 -13.73 9.32
CA SER A 63 1.70 -13.73 10.42
C SER A 63 1.87 -12.33 11.01
N ILE A 64 2.36 -12.26 12.23
CA ILE A 64 2.75 -11.04 12.93
C ILE A 64 4.23 -11.11 13.32
N VAL A 65 4.92 -9.98 13.22
CA VAL A 65 6.17 -9.72 13.93
C VAL A 65 5.88 -8.62 14.93
N ARG A 66 6.01 -8.93 16.21
CA ARG A 66 5.74 -7.98 17.29
C ARG A 66 6.92 -7.04 17.48
N ASP A 67 6.63 -5.77 17.79
CA ASP A 67 7.63 -4.74 18.04
C ASP A 67 8.76 -4.72 16.99
N ILE A 68 8.38 -4.52 15.72
CA ILE A 68 9.29 -4.60 14.58
C ILE A 68 10.47 -3.62 14.69
N GLY A 69 10.28 -2.49 15.36
CA GLY A 69 11.31 -1.49 15.63
C GLY A 69 12.26 -1.82 16.79
N SER A 70 12.02 -2.89 17.55
CA SER A 70 12.90 -3.26 18.67
C SER A 70 14.33 -3.51 18.20
N SER A 71 15.32 -3.29 19.07
CA SER A 71 16.72 -3.57 18.78
C SER A 71 17.08 -5.06 18.81
N GLU A 72 16.10 -5.95 18.99
CA GLU A 72 16.31 -7.40 18.98
C GLU A 72 16.82 -7.85 17.61
N GLN A 73 17.90 -8.65 17.63
CA GLN A 73 18.56 -9.11 16.40
C GLN A 73 17.73 -10.13 15.62
N GLU A 74 16.98 -10.97 16.34
CA GLU A 74 16.13 -11.99 15.74
C GLU A 74 14.67 -11.57 15.87
N LYS A 75 13.98 -11.48 14.73
CA LYS A 75 12.57 -11.14 14.67
C LYS A 75 11.75 -12.41 14.55
N HIS A 76 10.88 -12.65 15.52
CA HIS A 76 10.02 -13.82 15.53
C HIS A 76 8.79 -13.60 14.65
N VAL A 77 8.54 -14.52 13.73
CA VAL A 77 7.35 -14.54 12.86
C VAL A 77 6.36 -15.54 13.45
N GLU A 78 5.20 -15.05 13.89
CA GLU A 78 4.14 -15.83 14.54
C GLU A 78 2.90 -15.87 13.65
N ASP A 79 2.35 -17.05 13.37
CA ASP A 79 1.12 -17.17 12.60
C ASP A 79 -0.10 -16.87 13.49
N ILE A 80 -0.90 -15.87 13.10
CA ILE A 80 -2.08 -15.42 13.86
C ILE A 80 -3.41 -15.91 13.28
N SER A 81 -3.38 -16.47 12.07
CA SER A 81 -4.56 -17.05 11.42
C SER A 81 -4.44 -18.56 11.28
N SER A 82 -5.57 -19.27 11.40
CA SER A 82 -5.69 -20.61 10.81
C SER A 82 -5.89 -20.52 9.30
N SER A 83 -5.20 -21.36 8.53
CA SER A 83 -5.32 -21.58 7.07
C SER A 83 -6.39 -20.73 6.35
N LEU A 84 -5.94 -19.71 5.64
CA LEU A 84 -6.79 -18.85 4.79
C LEU A 84 -6.65 -19.26 3.32
N HIS A 85 -7.60 -18.81 2.48
CA HIS A 85 -7.48 -18.88 1.02
C HIS A 85 -6.90 -17.58 0.51
N TRP A 86 -5.61 -17.52 0.20
CA TRP A 86 -4.99 -16.33 -0.41
C TRP A 86 -5.31 -15.02 0.33
N PRO A 87 -4.79 -14.82 1.56
CA PRO A 87 -4.93 -13.54 2.24
C PRO A 87 -4.34 -12.40 1.39
N ASN A 88 -5.11 -11.36 1.12
CA ASN A 88 -4.65 -10.17 0.40
C ASN A 88 -4.13 -9.12 1.39
N GLU A 89 -4.49 -7.84 1.24
CA GLU A 89 -3.94 -6.75 2.05
C GLU A 89 -4.56 -6.74 3.47
N PRO A 90 -3.80 -7.08 4.52
CA PRO A 90 -4.32 -7.01 5.88
C PRO A 90 -4.57 -5.53 6.25
N GLY A 91 -5.77 -5.23 6.70
CA GLY A 91 -6.18 -3.88 7.12
C GLY A 91 -6.24 -3.75 8.63
N ASN A 92 -5.76 -2.64 9.17
CA ASN A 92 -6.02 -2.27 10.57
C ASN A 92 -7.49 -1.86 10.71
N ILE A 93 -8.15 -2.31 11.77
CA ILE A 93 -9.46 -1.80 12.16
C ILE A 93 -9.25 -0.61 13.11
N PRO A 94 -9.69 0.60 12.73
CA PRO A 94 -9.53 1.75 13.59
C PRO A 94 -10.28 1.59 14.92
N GLU A 95 -9.69 2.07 16.01
CA GLU A 95 -10.28 1.95 17.35
C GLU A 95 -11.70 2.52 17.41
N ARG A 96 -12.02 3.57 16.64
CA ARG A 96 -13.37 4.14 16.58
C ARG A 96 -14.48 3.19 16.08
N VAL A 97 -14.14 2.10 15.37
CA VAL A 97 -15.13 1.16 14.80
C VAL A 97 -15.73 0.28 15.88
N PHE A 98 -14.89 -0.27 16.78
CA PHE A 98 -15.30 -1.22 17.82
C PHE A 98 -14.93 -0.79 19.24
N ASN A 99 -14.32 0.38 19.42
CA ASN A 99 -13.71 0.83 20.67
C ASN A 99 -12.69 -0.18 21.24
N ARG A 100 -11.92 -0.81 20.34
CA ARG A 100 -10.91 -1.83 20.64
C ARG A 100 -9.68 -1.61 19.78
N LYS A 101 -8.50 -1.85 20.35
CA LYS A 101 -7.21 -1.75 19.67
C LYS A 101 -6.83 -3.09 19.06
N SER A 102 -5.78 -3.15 18.25
CA SER A 102 -5.19 -4.41 17.79
C SER A 102 -6.17 -5.36 17.08
N MET A 103 -7.17 -4.81 16.39
CA MET A 103 -8.08 -5.59 15.55
C MET A 103 -7.70 -5.43 14.09
N ILE A 104 -7.81 -6.52 13.32
CA ILE A 104 -7.43 -6.55 11.90
C ILE A 104 -8.55 -7.18 11.07
N ILE A 105 -8.65 -6.76 9.81
CA ILE A 105 -9.52 -7.35 8.80
C ILE A 105 -8.67 -7.91 7.66
N ILE A 106 -8.98 -9.12 7.23
CA ILE A 106 -8.25 -9.86 6.21
C ILE A 106 -9.17 -10.13 5.03
N PRO A 107 -9.04 -9.36 3.93
CA PRO A 107 -9.57 -9.74 2.63
C PRO A 107 -8.85 -10.98 2.10
N SER A 108 -9.56 -11.86 1.42
CA SER A 108 -8.99 -13.11 0.91
C SER A 108 -9.58 -13.54 -0.43
N GLY A 109 -9.00 -14.59 -1.00
CA GLY A 109 -9.36 -15.19 -2.29
C GLY A 109 -8.49 -14.68 -3.45
N PHE A 110 -8.38 -15.49 -4.50
CA PHE A 110 -7.75 -15.11 -5.77
C PHE A 110 -8.10 -16.07 -6.90
N LEU A 111 -7.76 -15.70 -8.14
CA LEU A 111 -7.99 -16.48 -9.37
C LEU A 111 -7.20 -17.81 -9.47
N VAL A 112 -6.48 -18.21 -8.43
CA VAL A 112 -5.78 -19.50 -8.37
C VAL A 112 -6.80 -20.62 -8.11
N PRO A 113 -6.78 -21.73 -8.87
CA PRO A 113 -7.68 -22.84 -8.64
C PRO A 113 -7.68 -23.25 -7.17
N THR A 114 -8.87 -23.51 -6.60
CA THR A 114 -9.10 -23.88 -5.18
C THR A 114 -8.94 -22.75 -4.17
N LYS A 115 -8.65 -21.52 -4.63
CA LYS A 115 -8.49 -20.33 -3.78
C LYS A 115 -9.43 -19.18 -4.18
N GLY A 116 -10.41 -19.45 -5.03
CA GLY A 116 -11.37 -18.44 -5.51
C GLY A 116 -12.46 -18.07 -4.51
N ASP A 117 -12.68 -18.89 -3.48
CA ASP A 117 -13.69 -18.64 -2.43
C ASP A 117 -13.09 -17.80 -1.31
N GLY A 118 -13.09 -16.49 -1.53
CA GLY A 118 -12.58 -15.47 -0.65
C GLY A 118 -13.63 -14.91 0.30
N ALA A 119 -13.14 -14.25 1.36
CA ALA A 119 -13.96 -13.70 2.42
C ALA A 119 -13.31 -12.44 3.02
N LEU A 120 -14.08 -11.74 3.85
CA LEU A 120 -13.54 -10.77 4.80
C LEU A 120 -13.56 -11.39 6.20
N THR A 121 -12.40 -11.54 6.83
CA THR A 121 -12.29 -12.16 8.16
C THR A 121 -11.69 -11.17 9.16
N ILE A 122 -12.35 -10.96 10.29
CA ILE A 122 -11.86 -10.11 11.38
C ILE A 122 -11.17 -10.96 12.44
N TYR A 123 -10.04 -10.48 12.95
CA TYR A 123 -9.36 -11.04 14.11
C TYR A 123 -9.23 -9.97 15.21
N ASP A 124 -9.52 -10.34 16.45
CA ASP A 124 -9.18 -9.56 17.63
C ASP A 124 -7.89 -10.10 18.24
N LEU A 125 -6.79 -9.33 18.18
CA LEU A 125 -5.49 -9.75 18.71
C LEU A 125 -5.33 -9.43 20.21
N ASN A 126 -6.40 -9.00 20.88
CA ASN A 126 -6.46 -8.96 22.34
C ASN A 126 -7.02 -10.25 22.96
N ASP A 127 -7.62 -11.13 22.15
CA ASP A 127 -8.12 -12.42 22.61
C ASP A 127 -6.96 -13.40 22.90
N GLU A 128 -7.24 -14.46 23.66
CA GLU A 128 -6.25 -15.51 23.93
C GLU A 128 -5.95 -16.34 22.67
N GLU A 129 -4.68 -16.73 22.52
CA GLU A 129 -4.26 -17.62 21.44
C GLU A 129 -4.83 -19.04 21.61
N PRO A 130 -5.22 -19.72 20.52
CA PRO A 130 -5.17 -19.27 19.13
C PRO A 130 -6.28 -18.27 18.79
N TYR A 131 -5.94 -17.21 18.04
CA TYR A 131 -6.91 -16.19 17.64
C TYR A 131 -8.03 -16.77 16.78
N THR A 132 -9.27 -16.40 17.10
CA THR A 132 -10.45 -16.80 16.32
C THR A 132 -10.70 -15.80 15.21
N GLY A 133 -10.76 -16.28 13.97
CA GLY A 133 -11.20 -15.49 12.82
C GLY A 133 -12.72 -15.48 12.70
N TYR A 134 -13.32 -14.31 12.61
CA TYR A 134 -14.75 -14.13 12.41
C TYR A 134 -15.04 -13.68 10.98
N THR A 135 -15.66 -14.55 10.19
CA THR A 135 -16.04 -14.25 8.80
C THR A 135 -17.24 -13.31 8.77
N VAL A 136 -17.06 -12.17 8.10
CA VAL A 136 -18.05 -11.11 7.94
C VAL A 136 -18.96 -11.34 6.74
N THR A 137 -18.41 -11.92 5.67
CA THR A 137 -19.14 -12.20 4.43
C THR A 137 -20.16 -13.32 4.64
N SER A 138 -21.27 -13.25 3.91
CA SER A 138 -22.18 -14.40 3.75
C SER A 138 -21.66 -15.32 2.66
N ASP A 139 -22.08 -16.58 2.66
CA ASP A 139 -21.89 -17.51 1.54
C ASP A 139 -22.64 -16.95 0.31
N SER A 140 -21.97 -16.11 -0.47
CA SER A 140 -22.48 -15.60 -1.75
C SER A 140 -22.30 -16.67 -2.82
N GLU A 141 -23.26 -16.78 -3.74
CA GLU A 141 -23.07 -17.62 -4.93
C GLU A 141 -21.89 -17.08 -5.76
N GLY A 142 -20.89 -17.94 -6.01
CA GLY A 142 -19.73 -17.63 -6.87
C GLY A 142 -18.39 -17.59 -6.12
N GLU A 143 -17.30 -17.70 -6.89
CA GLU A 143 -15.92 -17.61 -6.38
C GLU A 143 -15.45 -16.15 -6.37
N TRP A 144 -15.82 -15.42 -5.32
CA TRP A 144 -15.48 -14.02 -5.13
C TRP A 144 -14.18 -13.84 -4.36
N PHE A 145 -13.36 -12.88 -4.77
CA PHE A 145 -12.16 -12.50 -4.04
C PHE A 145 -12.11 -11.00 -3.72
N TYR A 146 -11.46 -10.68 -2.60
CA TYR A 146 -11.42 -9.35 -2.00
C TYR A 146 -9.96 -8.94 -1.77
N HIS A 147 -9.58 -7.72 -2.15
CA HIS A 147 -8.20 -7.24 -1.97
C HIS A 147 -8.03 -6.25 -0.82
N ARG A 148 -9.01 -5.38 -0.57
CA ARG A 148 -8.93 -4.29 0.41
C ARG A 148 -10.30 -3.95 0.98
N ALA A 149 -10.36 -3.71 2.29
CA ALA A 149 -11.53 -3.18 2.98
C ALA A 149 -11.22 -1.79 3.55
N ILE A 150 -12.21 -0.88 3.50
CA ILE A 150 -12.14 0.46 4.10
C ILE A 150 -13.33 0.68 5.05
N TRP A 151 -13.23 1.67 5.92
CA TRP A 151 -14.21 1.94 6.99
C TRP A 151 -14.90 3.29 6.76
N LEU A 152 -16.22 3.28 6.56
CA LEU A 152 -17.03 4.48 6.32
C LEU A 152 -18.43 4.30 6.92
N ASP A 153 -18.99 5.33 7.58
CA ASP A 153 -20.42 5.35 7.97
C ASP A 153 -21.31 5.52 6.73
N MET A 154 -21.91 4.42 6.28
CA MET A 154 -22.61 4.36 4.99
C MET A 154 -24.10 4.66 5.10
N ASP A 155 -24.68 4.68 6.30
CA ASP A 155 -26.09 5.02 6.49
C ASP A 155 -26.39 6.15 7.48
N GLY A 156 -25.35 6.77 8.01
CA GLY A 156 -25.43 7.94 8.87
C GLY A 156 -25.81 7.62 10.30
N ASP A 157 -25.73 6.36 10.71
CA ASP A 157 -26.09 5.90 12.05
C ASP A 157 -24.92 6.02 13.05
N GLY A 158 -23.80 6.61 12.61
CA GLY A 158 -22.64 6.95 13.44
C GLY A 158 -21.71 5.76 13.70
N ARG A 159 -21.91 4.64 13.02
CA ARG A 159 -21.07 3.46 13.05
C ARG A 159 -20.38 3.28 11.70
N ASP A 160 -19.10 2.94 11.73
CA ASP A 160 -18.33 2.73 10.51
C ASP A 160 -18.60 1.32 9.99
N ASP A 161 -19.01 1.26 8.73
CA ASP A 161 -19.26 0.04 8.01
C ASP A 161 -18.04 -0.37 7.18
N ILE A 162 -18.04 -1.63 6.74
CA ILE A 162 -17.01 -2.08 5.79
C ILE A 162 -17.46 -1.74 4.39
N VAL A 163 -16.61 -1.05 3.63
CA VAL A 163 -16.78 -0.89 2.17
C VAL A 163 -15.64 -1.62 1.48
N THR A 164 -15.97 -2.40 0.46
CA THR A 164 -14.98 -3.17 -0.32
C THR A 164 -15.39 -3.25 -1.78
N CYS A 165 -14.43 -3.65 -2.61
CA CYS A 165 -14.73 -4.25 -3.90
C CYS A 165 -14.56 -5.77 -3.81
N ARG A 166 -15.22 -6.50 -4.71
CA ARG A 166 -14.94 -7.91 -4.99
C ARG A 166 -14.94 -8.16 -6.49
N ALA A 167 -14.20 -9.16 -6.91
CA ALA A 167 -14.16 -9.59 -8.29
C ALA A 167 -14.35 -11.09 -8.41
N GLN A 168 -14.89 -11.50 -9.55
CA GLN A 168 -14.96 -12.88 -9.98
C GLN A 168 -14.34 -12.99 -11.37
N LYS A 169 -13.48 -13.99 -11.57
CA LYS A 169 -12.90 -14.33 -12.87
C LYS A 169 -13.04 -15.83 -13.11
N PRO A 170 -14.19 -16.29 -13.63
CA PRO A 170 -14.40 -17.71 -13.87
C PRO A 170 -13.49 -18.19 -15.01
N ILE A 171 -13.21 -19.50 -15.05
CA ILE A 171 -12.44 -20.11 -16.15
C ILE A 171 -13.16 -19.91 -17.50
N PHE A 172 -14.50 -19.95 -17.48
CA PHE A 172 -15.37 -19.68 -18.61
C PHE A 172 -16.42 -18.65 -18.22
N GLY A 173 -16.61 -17.64 -19.05
CA GLY A 173 -17.53 -16.53 -18.80
C GLY A 173 -16.82 -15.21 -18.62
N ASP A 174 -17.61 -14.17 -18.36
CA ASP A 174 -17.12 -12.81 -18.22
C ASP A 174 -16.63 -12.54 -16.79
N GLU A 175 -15.62 -11.68 -16.66
CA GLU A 175 -15.30 -11.07 -15.39
C GLU A 175 -16.47 -10.20 -14.87
N SER A 176 -16.63 -10.20 -13.55
CA SER A 176 -17.58 -9.34 -12.86
C SER A 176 -16.92 -8.67 -11.66
N GLY A 177 -17.27 -7.41 -11.45
CA GLY A 177 -16.89 -6.63 -10.28
C GLY A 177 -18.12 -6.15 -9.52
N GLU A 178 -17.98 -6.03 -8.21
CA GLU A 178 -18.97 -5.36 -7.37
C GLU A 178 -18.31 -4.44 -6.35
N MET A 179 -18.91 -3.26 -6.17
CA MET A 179 -18.67 -2.44 -4.99
C MET A 179 -19.83 -2.66 -4.03
N LEU A 180 -19.51 -2.93 -2.77
CA LEU A 180 -20.50 -3.23 -1.75
C LEU A 180 -20.09 -2.66 -0.40
N TRP A 181 -21.06 -2.57 0.49
CA TRP A 181 -20.79 -2.36 1.91
C TRP A 181 -21.46 -3.43 2.76
N PHE A 182 -20.89 -3.67 3.93
CA PHE A 182 -21.41 -4.54 4.96
C PHE A 182 -21.78 -3.70 6.16
N LYS A 183 -23.06 -3.71 6.54
CA LYS A 183 -23.55 -2.91 7.66
C LYS A 183 -23.07 -3.48 8.99
N GLN A 184 -22.44 -2.65 9.82
CA GLN A 184 -22.05 -2.99 11.18
C GLN A 184 -23.29 -3.32 12.04
N PRO A 185 -23.41 -4.55 12.58
CA PRO A 185 -24.46 -4.89 13.53
C PRO A 185 -24.39 -4.02 14.79
N ALA A 186 -25.52 -3.80 15.44
CA ALA A 186 -25.52 -3.27 16.80
C ALA A 186 -25.18 -4.39 17.80
N GLY A 187 -24.45 -4.06 18.87
CA GLY A 187 -24.13 -5.02 19.93
C GLY A 187 -22.76 -4.76 20.56
N GLU A 188 -22.40 -5.58 21.54
CA GLU A 188 -21.10 -5.50 22.24
C GLU A 188 -19.96 -6.09 21.41
N GLU A 189 -20.24 -7.14 20.64
CA GLU A 189 -19.25 -7.84 19.81
C GLU A 189 -19.70 -7.89 18.33
N PRO A 190 -19.89 -6.72 17.68
CA PRO A 190 -20.48 -6.64 16.35
C PRO A 190 -19.63 -7.32 15.26
N TRP A 191 -18.35 -7.59 15.50
CA TRP A 191 -17.49 -8.34 14.59
C TRP A 191 -17.75 -9.86 14.58
N LYS A 192 -18.47 -10.40 15.58
CA LYS A 192 -18.74 -11.83 15.67
C LYS A 192 -19.93 -12.21 14.80
N GLY A 193 -19.65 -12.53 13.54
CA GLY A 193 -20.60 -13.14 12.61
C GLY A 193 -20.80 -12.35 11.31
N THR A 194 -21.73 -12.83 10.50
CA THR A 194 -22.01 -12.28 9.18
C THR A 194 -22.70 -10.92 9.26
N TRP A 195 -22.22 -9.96 8.48
CA TRP A 195 -22.80 -8.62 8.39
C TRP A 195 -23.77 -8.55 7.21
N LYS A 196 -24.72 -7.60 7.28
CA LYS A 196 -25.69 -7.42 6.20
C LYS A 196 -25.00 -6.78 5.00
N GLU A 197 -24.86 -7.54 3.92
CA GLU A 197 -24.34 -7.08 2.63
C GLU A 197 -25.32 -6.14 1.90
N THR A 198 -24.80 -5.11 1.24
CA THR A 198 -25.53 -4.27 0.29
C THR A 198 -24.65 -3.96 -0.92
N ILE A 199 -25.08 -4.43 -2.10
CA ILE A 199 -24.40 -4.15 -3.37
C ILE A 199 -24.72 -2.71 -3.80
N LEU A 200 -23.67 -1.90 -3.97
CA LEU A 200 -23.75 -0.52 -4.44
C LEU A 200 -23.67 -0.45 -5.96
N GLN A 201 -22.75 -1.20 -6.56
CA GLN A 201 -22.54 -1.26 -8.01
C GLN A 201 -22.17 -2.69 -8.42
N LYS A 202 -22.59 -3.11 -9.62
CA LYS A 202 -22.31 -4.46 -10.14
C LYS A 202 -22.20 -4.50 -11.67
N GLY A 203 -21.46 -5.49 -12.17
CA GLY A 203 -21.29 -5.79 -13.58
C GLY A 203 -19.90 -5.45 -14.10
N SER A 204 -19.65 -5.68 -15.39
CA SER A 204 -18.30 -5.67 -15.97
C SER A 204 -17.57 -4.32 -15.92
N ASN A 205 -18.29 -3.21 -15.74
CA ASN A 205 -17.72 -1.86 -15.61
C ASN A 205 -17.80 -1.32 -14.17
N SER A 206 -17.99 -2.20 -13.18
CA SER A 206 -18.04 -1.82 -11.76
C SER A 206 -16.68 -1.97 -11.09
N PRO A 207 -16.44 -1.24 -9.98
CA PRO A 207 -15.23 -1.41 -9.18
C PRO A 207 -15.04 -2.87 -8.74
N ASP A 208 -13.80 -3.34 -8.75
CA ASP A 208 -13.52 -4.78 -8.64
C ASP A 208 -12.33 -5.14 -7.74
N THR A 209 -11.33 -4.26 -7.59
CA THR A 209 -10.08 -4.62 -6.88
C THR A 209 -9.79 -3.69 -5.70
N PHE A 210 -9.40 -2.43 -5.94
CA PHE A 210 -8.95 -1.51 -4.89
C PHE A 210 -9.84 -0.27 -4.77
N LEU A 211 -9.88 0.27 -3.56
CA LEU A 211 -10.61 1.49 -3.22
C LEU A 211 -9.92 2.23 -2.09
N ILE A 212 -10.12 3.55 -2.04
CA ILE A 212 -9.69 4.40 -0.91
C ILE A 212 -10.81 5.38 -0.54
N PRO A 213 -10.97 5.71 0.75
CA PRO A 213 -11.80 6.84 1.14
C PRO A 213 -11.09 8.14 0.76
N VAL A 214 -11.85 9.10 0.28
CA VAL A 214 -11.38 10.44 -0.02
C VAL A 214 -12.28 11.46 0.68
N GLU A 215 -11.66 12.35 1.43
CA GLU A 215 -12.34 13.47 2.08
C GLU A 215 -12.27 14.69 1.17
N LEU A 216 -13.44 15.16 0.72
CA LEU A 216 -13.58 16.42 0.01
C LEU A 216 -14.33 17.43 0.88
N THR A 217 -14.22 18.72 0.57
CA THR A 217 -14.97 19.78 1.26
C THR A 217 -15.99 20.40 0.31
N GLU A 218 -17.24 20.51 0.75
CA GLU A 218 -18.32 21.19 0.03
C GLU A 218 -19.11 22.06 1.01
N GLY A 219 -19.25 23.35 0.72
CA GLY A 219 -19.96 24.28 1.61
C GLY A 219 -19.38 24.39 3.03
N GLY A 220 -18.10 24.02 3.23
CA GLY A 220 -17.44 23.98 4.54
C GLY A 220 -17.65 22.68 5.34
N ALA A 221 -18.34 21.68 4.78
CA ALA A 221 -18.52 20.37 5.37
C ALA A 221 -17.70 19.30 4.63
N THR A 222 -17.19 18.31 5.37
CA THR A 222 -16.54 17.13 4.78
C THR A 222 -17.59 16.24 4.12
N VAL A 223 -17.37 15.94 2.84
CA VAL A 223 -18.16 14.99 2.06
C VAL A 223 -17.37 13.70 1.92
N GLN A 224 -17.98 12.59 2.33
CA GLN A 224 -17.44 11.26 2.09
C GLN A 224 -17.46 10.96 0.59
N THR A 225 -16.31 10.57 0.05
CA THR A 225 -16.18 10.09 -1.33
C THR A 225 -15.29 8.87 -1.37
N ILE A 226 -15.41 8.10 -2.44
CA ILE A 226 -14.64 6.87 -2.65
C ILE A 226 -13.98 6.98 -4.02
N MET A 227 -12.66 6.78 -4.08
CA MET A 227 -11.98 6.54 -5.35
C MET A 227 -11.72 5.03 -5.50
N THR A 228 -11.88 4.51 -6.70
CA THR A 228 -11.73 3.09 -6.99
C THR A 228 -10.77 2.85 -8.15
N ALA A 229 -9.95 1.82 -8.02
CA ALA A 229 -9.12 1.26 -9.08
C ALA A 229 -9.66 -0.13 -9.45
N GLY A 230 -10.29 -0.22 -10.63
CA GLY A 230 -10.70 -1.48 -11.23
C GLY A 230 -9.62 -2.10 -12.12
N PHE A 231 -9.16 -3.29 -11.74
CA PHE A 231 -8.20 -4.07 -12.52
C PHE A 231 -8.90 -4.70 -13.72
N PHE A 232 -10.08 -5.29 -13.50
CA PHE A 232 -10.85 -5.95 -14.55
C PHE A 232 -11.72 -4.98 -15.33
N SER A 233 -12.37 -4.04 -14.65
CA SER A 233 -13.18 -3.00 -15.30
C SER A 233 -12.34 -1.93 -16.00
N LYS A 234 -11.03 -1.86 -15.69
CA LYS A 234 -10.05 -0.94 -16.31
C LYS A 234 -10.46 0.53 -16.18
N SER A 235 -11.09 0.88 -15.07
CA SER A 235 -11.60 2.22 -14.79
C SER A 235 -11.01 2.75 -13.49
N LEU A 236 -10.57 4.00 -13.54
CA LEU A 236 -10.27 4.84 -12.37
C LEU A 236 -11.45 5.79 -12.17
N ASP A 237 -12.17 5.63 -11.08
CA ASP A 237 -13.41 6.36 -10.82
C ASP A 237 -13.40 7.07 -9.48
N ILE A 238 -14.17 8.15 -9.39
CA ILE A 238 -14.60 8.76 -8.13
C ILE A 238 -16.12 8.66 -7.97
N TRP A 239 -16.55 8.31 -6.77
CA TRP A 239 -17.94 8.07 -6.38
C TRP A 239 -18.31 8.94 -5.18
N TRP A 240 -19.53 9.49 -5.21
CA TRP A 240 -20.11 10.27 -4.12
C TRP A 240 -21.63 10.14 -4.11
N ARG A 241 -22.28 10.54 -3.02
CA ARG A 241 -23.75 10.49 -2.93
C ARG A 241 -24.41 11.52 -3.87
N LYS A 242 -25.65 11.27 -4.29
CA LYS A 242 -26.41 12.27 -5.09
C LYS A 242 -26.96 13.39 -4.24
N ASP A 243 -27.30 13.07 -3.00
CA ASP A 243 -27.97 13.97 -2.08
C ASP A 243 -27.29 13.95 -0.70
N GLU A 244 -27.76 14.83 0.19
CA GLU A 244 -27.20 14.99 1.55
C GLU A 244 -27.70 13.91 2.52
N GLN A 245 -28.64 13.07 2.10
CA GLN A 245 -29.12 11.95 2.88
C GLN A 245 -27.91 11.06 3.16
N LYS A 246 -27.67 10.76 4.44
CA LYS A 246 -26.47 10.05 4.87
C LYS A 246 -26.41 8.58 4.44
N GLN A 247 -27.25 8.15 3.50
CA GLN A 247 -27.40 6.74 3.10
C GLN A 247 -26.89 6.48 1.68
N TRP A 248 -25.87 5.63 1.60
CA TRP A 248 -25.34 5.09 0.35
C TRP A 248 -26.20 3.92 -0.13
N THR A 249 -26.74 4.05 -1.33
CA THR A 249 -27.49 2.98 -2.01
C THR A 249 -27.14 2.98 -3.48
N SER A 250 -27.42 1.89 -4.19
CA SER A 250 -27.18 1.82 -5.64
C SER A 250 -27.85 2.94 -6.45
N ASN A 251 -28.98 3.47 -5.96
CA ASN A 251 -29.69 4.58 -6.60
C ASN A 251 -29.24 5.97 -6.13
N ASN A 252 -28.52 6.06 -5.01
CA ASN A 252 -28.04 7.31 -4.41
C ASN A 252 -26.53 7.52 -4.60
N MET A 253 -26.03 7.29 -5.82
CA MET A 253 -24.61 7.49 -6.14
C MET A 253 -24.41 8.21 -7.46
N ASN A 254 -23.49 9.16 -7.46
CA ASN A 254 -22.88 9.75 -8.63
C ASN A 254 -21.52 9.09 -8.89
N LYS A 255 -21.09 9.16 -10.16
CA LYS A 255 -19.80 8.70 -10.64
C LYS A 255 -19.21 9.75 -11.56
N ARG A 256 -17.89 9.91 -11.49
CA ARG A 256 -17.08 10.49 -12.56
C ARG A 256 -15.94 9.53 -12.87
N VAL A 257 -15.80 9.20 -14.15
CA VAL A 257 -14.61 8.53 -14.67
C VAL A 257 -13.45 9.53 -14.68
N ILE A 258 -12.35 9.17 -14.04
CA ILE A 258 -11.10 9.94 -14.07
C ILE A 258 -10.27 9.49 -15.28
N ASP A 259 -10.11 8.18 -15.48
CA ASP A 259 -9.47 7.59 -16.67
C ASP A 259 -9.94 6.13 -16.87
N ASP A 260 -10.33 5.78 -18.08
CA ASP A 260 -10.71 4.42 -18.53
C ASP A 260 -9.92 3.99 -19.79
N THR A 261 -8.83 4.69 -20.09
CA THR A 261 -8.06 4.59 -21.34
C THR A 261 -6.73 3.87 -21.16
N GLU A 262 -6.17 3.90 -19.95
CA GLU A 262 -4.83 3.34 -19.67
C GLU A 262 -4.83 1.83 -19.36
N GLY A 263 -5.99 1.22 -19.12
CA GLY A 263 -6.12 -0.22 -18.87
C GLY A 263 -6.27 -0.59 -17.40
N ALA A 264 -5.74 -1.75 -17.00
CA ALA A 264 -5.93 -2.29 -15.65
C ALA A 264 -5.26 -1.39 -14.60
N THR A 265 -6.08 -0.78 -13.76
CA THR A 265 -5.61 -0.02 -12.60
C THR A 265 -5.31 -0.98 -11.45
N PHE A 266 -4.33 -0.65 -10.60
CA PHE A 266 -3.94 -1.49 -9.48
C PHE A 266 -4.06 -0.72 -8.16
N ASP A 267 -3.03 0.00 -7.71
CA ASP A 267 -3.07 0.71 -6.42
C ASP A 267 -3.10 2.23 -6.61
N LEU A 268 -3.73 2.92 -5.67
CA LEU A 268 -4.02 4.35 -5.74
C LEU A 268 -3.78 5.07 -4.41
N LEU A 269 -3.29 6.30 -4.48
CA LEU A 269 -3.12 7.22 -3.35
C LEU A 269 -3.64 8.62 -3.70
N TYR A 270 -4.31 9.27 -2.76
CA TYR A 270 -4.78 10.66 -2.90
C TYR A 270 -4.10 11.57 -1.88
N ALA A 271 -3.11 12.34 -2.34
CA ALA A 271 -2.22 13.14 -1.49
C ALA A 271 -1.65 14.34 -2.25
N ASP A 272 -1.22 15.37 -1.55
CA ASP A 272 -0.47 16.48 -2.15
C ASP A 272 0.95 16.00 -2.50
N LEU A 273 1.25 15.83 -3.79
CA LEU A 273 2.51 15.28 -4.26
C LEU A 273 3.50 16.36 -4.72
N ASN A 274 3.00 17.57 -4.98
CA ASN A 274 3.79 18.68 -5.51
C ASN A 274 4.02 19.82 -4.50
N ASN A 275 3.39 19.73 -3.31
CA ASN A 275 3.37 20.68 -2.20
C ASN A 275 2.67 22.01 -2.52
N ASP A 276 1.57 21.97 -3.27
CA ASP A 276 0.73 23.14 -3.59
C ASP A 276 -0.56 23.25 -2.73
N ASN A 277 -0.76 22.32 -1.79
CA ASN A 277 -1.94 22.13 -0.93
C ASN A 277 -3.21 21.63 -1.65
N ILE A 278 -3.10 21.21 -2.90
CA ILE A 278 -4.13 20.47 -3.63
C ILE A 278 -3.67 19.01 -3.67
N LYS A 279 -4.58 18.09 -3.36
CA LYS A 279 -4.26 16.67 -3.43
C LYS A 279 -4.37 16.18 -4.87
N ASP A 280 -3.35 15.43 -5.28
CA ASP A 280 -3.26 14.72 -6.54
C ASP A 280 -3.59 13.24 -6.36
N LEU A 281 -3.90 12.56 -7.46
CA LEU A 281 -4.11 11.12 -7.49
C LEU A 281 -2.93 10.42 -8.16
N LEU A 282 -2.18 9.65 -7.36
CA LEU A 282 -1.14 8.75 -7.84
C LEU A 282 -1.74 7.37 -8.08
N ILE A 283 -1.50 6.80 -9.25
CA ILE A 283 -2.07 5.51 -9.66
C ILE A 283 -1.03 4.65 -10.39
N THR A 284 -1.07 3.35 -10.11
CA THR A 284 -0.32 2.34 -10.87
C THR A 284 -1.23 1.62 -11.86
N TYR A 285 -0.76 1.46 -13.09
CA TYR A 285 -1.44 0.65 -14.11
C TYR A 285 -0.63 -0.61 -14.37
N ASN A 286 -1.10 -1.71 -13.79
CA ASN A 286 -0.46 -3.01 -13.86
C ASN A 286 -0.74 -3.66 -15.23
N LYS A 287 0.31 -3.92 -16.00
CA LYS A 287 0.21 -4.42 -17.37
C LYS A 287 1.16 -5.61 -17.58
N PRO A 288 0.83 -6.53 -18.51
CA PRO A 288 1.75 -7.60 -18.90
C PRO A 288 2.98 -7.10 -19.67
N ALA A 289 2.93 -5.85 -20.15
CA ALA A 289 4.05 -5.14 -20.76
C ALA A 289 3.84 -3.63 -20.64
N ASN A 290 4.93 -2.89 -20.47
CA ASN A 290 4.99 -1.44 -20.36
C ASN A 290 4.01 -0.89 -19.31
N GLY A 291 4.08 -1.43 -18.10
CA GLY A 291 3.42 -0.88 -16.93
C GLY A 291 3.80 0.58 -16.69
N THR A 292 2.84 1.36 -16.17
CA THR A 292 2.96 2.81 -16.06
C THR A 292 2.48 3.32 -14.71
N VAL A 293 3.06 4.44 -14.29
CA VAL A 293 2.65 5.19 -13.10
C VAL A 293 2.32 6.61 -13.53
N PHE A 294 1.13 7.07 -13.16
CA PHE A 294 0.65 8.41 -13.48
C PHE A 294 0.31 9.18 -12.21
N VAL A 295 0.43 10.50 -12.32
CA VAL A 295 -0.20 11.45 -11.41
C VAL A 295 -1.29 12.21 -12.16
N TYR A 296 -2.49 12.25 -11.57
CA TYR A 296 -3.60 13.08 -12.01
C TYR A 296 -3.67 14.29 -11.10
N GLU A 297 -3.33 15.44 -11.66
CA GLU A 297 -3.37 16.74 -11.00
C GLU A 297 -4.74 17.37 -11.21
N PHE A 298 -5.38 17.81 -10.13
CA PHE A 298 -6.70 18.40 -10.17
C PHE A 298 -6.61 19.91 -10.02
N ALA A 299 -7.32 20.67 -10.85
CA ALA A 299 -7.42 22.12 -10.65
C ALA A 299 -8.30 22.53 -9.43
N GLY A 300 -8.77 21.57 -8.62
CA GLY A 300 -9.72 21.76 -7.53
C GLY A 300 -10.46 20.46 -7.20
N ASP A 301 -11.78 20.53 -7.05
CA ASP A 301 -12.62 19.39 -6.70
C ASP A 301 -12.56 18.28 -7.78
N PRO A 302 -12.08 17.06 -7.47
CA PRO A 302 -11.91 15.98 -8.44
C PRO A 302 -13.23 15.51 -9.07
N ARG A 303 -14.39 15.87 -8.50
CA ARG A 303 -15.72 15.55 -9.06
C ARG A 303 -16.08 16.42 -10.26
N SER A 304 -15.47 17.58 -10.44
CA SER A 304 -15.85 18.54 -11.49
C SER A 304 -14.70 19.27 -12.18
N SER A 305 -13.54 19.39 -11.54
CA SER A 305 -12.41 20.17 -12.04
C SER A 305 -11.81 19.58 -13.31
N LYS A 306 -11.04 20.40 -14.05
CA LYS A 306 -10.11 19.87 -15.05
C LYS A 306 -9.09 18.95 -14.37
N ILE A 307 -8.69 17.91 -15.08
CA ILE A 307 -7.69 16.93 -14.67
C ILE A 307 -6.54 16.97 -15.66
N GLU A 308 -5.31 17.08 -15.17
CA GLU A 308 -4.09 16.97 -15.97
C GLU A 308 -3.40 15.64 -15.66
N LYS A 309 -3.14 14.85 -16.70
CA LYS A 309 -2.51 13.51 -16.58
C LYS A 309 -1.01 13.63 -16.84
N ASN A 310 -0.21 13.21 -15.87
CA ASN A 310 1.24 13.29 -15.90
C ASN A 310 1.86 11.90 -15.78
N LEU A 311 2.56 11.44 -16.82
CA LEU A 311 3.32 10.19 -16.78
C LEU A 311 4.59 10.40 -15.96
N ILE A 312 4.75 9.66 -14.86
CA ILE A 312 5.93 9.82 -13.99
C ILE A 312 6.90 8.64 -14.08
N PHE A 313 6.43 7.46 -14.49
CA PHE A 313 7.28 6.30 -14.74
C PHE A 313 6.63 5.30 -15.70
N SER A 314 7.42 4.64 -16.54
CA SER A 314 6.97 3.68 -17.55
C SER A 314 8.04 2.63 -17.84
N GLY A 315 7.73 1.65 -18.70
CA GLY A 315 8.68 0.60 -19.11
C GLY A 315 8.83 -0.51 -18.07
N LEU A 316 7.81 -0.70 -17.24
CA LEU A 316 7.80 -1.73 -16.20
C LEU A 316 7.22 -3.02 -16.77
N ASP A 317 8.09 -3.93 -17.16
CA ASP A 317 7.73 -5.25 -17.67
C ASP A 317 7.88 -6.31 -16.57
N PRO A 318 6.96 -7.28 -16.46
CA PRO A 318 7.19 -8.49 -15.67
C PRO A 318 8.50 -9.16 -16.09
N ALA A 319 9.31 -9.59 -15.13
CA ALA A 319 10.57 -10.31 -15.40
C ALA A 319 10.32 -11.65 -16.13
N LYS A 320 9.12 -12.21 -15.96
CA LYS A 320 8.60 -13.37 -16.69
C LYS A 320 7.20 -13.07 -17.20
N SER A 321 6.97 -13.32 -18.48
CA SER A 321 5.62 -13.32 -19.05
C SER A 321 4.81 -14.52 -18.53
N GLY A 322 3.52 -14.33 -18.29
CA GLY A 322 2.62 -15.41 -17.88
C GLY A 322 1.18 -14.93 -17.71
N VAL A 323 0.25 -15.87 -17.60
CA VAL A 323 -1.15 -15.54 -17.27
C VAL A 323 -1.20 -14.98 -15.86
N GLY A 324 -1.87 -13.83 -15.70
CA GLY A 324 -1.98 -13.14 -14.42
C GLY A 324 -0.72 -12.41 -13.98
N LYS A 325 0.32 -12.34 -14.83
CA LYS A 325 1.55 -11.60 -14.54
C LYS A 325 1.46 -10.15 -15.00
N GLY A 326 1.91 -9.23 -14.17
CA GLY A 326 1.89 -7.81 -14.49
C GLY A 326 2.75 -6.94 -13.58
N ALA A 327 3.05 -5.74 -14.05
CA ALA A 327 3.82 -4.74 -13.32
C ALA A 327 3.32 -3.33 -13.68
N PRO A 328 3.50 -2.32 -12.82
CA PRO A 328 3.94 -2.41 -11.42
C PRO A 328 2.81 -2.76 -10.44
N GLY A 329 3.16 -2.93 -9.17
CA GLY A 329 2.25 -3.24 -8.07
C GLY A 329 1.87 -2.02 -7.23
N GLY A 330 1.84 -2.22 -5.92
CA GLY A 330 1.44 -1.21 -4.93
C GLY A 330 2.41 -0.04 -4.77
N VAL A 331 1.91 1.06 -4.22
CA VAL A 331 2.64 2.31 -4.05
C VAL A 331 2.44 2.90 -2.65
N LYS A 332 3.48 3.53 -2.09
CA LYS A 332 3.45 4.28 -0.82
C LYS A 332 4.26 5.58 -0.95
N LEU A 333 3.94 6.56 -0.10
CA LEU A 333 4.72 7.78 0.04
C LEU A 333 5.65 7.67 1.24
N ALA A 334 6.88 8.17 1.09
CA ALA A 334 7.88 8.22 2.14
C ALA A 334 8.50 9.61 2.23
N TRP A 335 8.72 10.08 3.46
CA TRP A 335 9.55 11.26 3.72
C TRP A 335 10.82 10.79 4.41
N PRO A 336 12.03 11.10 3.91
CA PRO A 336 13.27 10.65 4.55
C PRO A 336 13.35 10.96 6.05
N ASN A 337 12.80 12.11 6.45
CA ASN A 337 12.65 12.51 7.84
C ASN A 337 11.15 12.73 8.14
N THR A 338 10.61 12.02 9.13
CA THR A 338 9.18 12.09 9.48
C THR A 338 8.74 13.42 10.07
N SER A 339 9.67 14.16 10.69
CA SER A 339 9.44 15.49 11.23
C SER A 339 9.51 16.60 10.17
N ASN A 340 10.08 16.32 8.99
CA ASN A 340 10.18 17.29 7.90
C ASN A 340 9.41 16.84 6.65
N LYS A 341 8.15 17.26 6.56
CA LYS A 341 7.26 16.98 5.43
C LYS A 341 7.04 18.16 4.49
N THR A 342 7.93 19.17 4.53
CA THR A 342 7.80 20.35 3.65
C THR A 342 8.34 20.09 2.24
N ALA A 343 9.10 19.01 2.04
CA ALA A 343 9.54 18.56 0.74
C ALA A 343 8.52 17.60 0.12
N ARG A 344 8.51 17.53 -1.22
CA ARG A 344 7.74 16.52 -1.94
C ARG A 344 8.12 15.11 -1.44
N PRO A 345 7.14 14.21 -1.25
CA PRO A 345 7.43 12.85 -0.83
C PRO A 345 8.25 12.11 -1.89
N ASP A 346 9.06 11.17 -1.44
CA ASP A 346 9.50 10.07 -2.29
C ASP A 346 8.34 9.11 -2.52
N ILE A 347 8.26 8.55 -3.72
CA ILE A 347 7.30 7.50 -4.08
C ILE A 347 8.02 6.16 -4.03
N ILE A 348 7.57 5.28 -3.14
CA ILE A 348 8.04 3.90 -3.07
C ILE A 348 7.10 3.05 -3.90
N LEU A 349 7.63 2.41 -4.92
CA LEU A 349 6.87 1.64 -5.91
C LEU A 349 7.33 0.20 -5.92
N SER A 350 6.41 -0.72 -5.62
CA SER A 350 6.63 -2.13 -5.90
C SER A 350 6.56 -2.39 -7.40
N GLY A 351 7.54 -3.08 -7.95
CA GLY A 351 7.54 -3.56 -9.32
C GLY A 351 6.65 -4.79 -9.55
N ASP A 352 6.07 -5.38 -8.50
CA ASP A 352 5.29 -6.62 -8.59
C ASP A 352 6.09 -7.72 -9.29
N ASP A 353 5.60 -8.27 -10.41
CA ASP A 353 6.29 -9.29 -11.18
C ASP A 353 7.51 -8.79 -11.96
N ASN A 354 7.80 -7.48 -11.96
CA ASN A 354 9.11 -6.97 -12.38
C ASN A 354 10.22 -7.35 -11.39
N GLY A 355 9.86 -7.71 -10.14
CA GLY A 355 10.79 -8.20 -9.13
C GLY A 355 11.69 -7.13 -8.51
N ARG A 356 11.37 -5.85 -8.69
CA ARG A 356 12.20 -4.73 -8.19
C ARG A 356 11.42 -3.76 -7.34
N LEU A 357 12.08 -3.17 -6.35
CA LEU A 357 11.56 -2.07 -5.54
C LEU A 357 12.16 -0.78 -6.04
N TYR A 358 11.34 0.22 -6.32
CA TYR A 358 11.79 1.51 -6.81
C TYR A 358 11.53 2.62 -5.80
N LEU A 359 12.45 3.59 -5.76
CA LEU A 359 12.24 4.91 -5.20
C LEU A 359 12.15 5.89 -6.36
N LEU A 360 11.05 6.61 -6.49
CA LEU A 360 10.90 7.73 -7.41
C LEU A 360 11.02 9.03 -6.61
N ARG A 361 12.03 9.84 -6.91
CA ARG A 361 12.28 11.13 -6.25
C ARG A 361 11.99 12.27 -7.21
N SER A 362 11.12 13.19 -6.78
CA SER A 362 10.80 14.37 -7.58
C SER A 362 12.07 15.20 -7.84
N LEU A 363 12.27 15.60 -9.09
CA LEU A 363 13.31 16.56 -9.44
C LEU A 363 12.87 17.98 -9.03
N PRO A 364 13.82 18.89 -8.73
CA PRO A 364 13.49 20.27 -8.33
C PRO A 364 12.71 21.08 -9.37
N ALA A 365 12.62 20.60 -10.61
CA ALA A 365 11.83 21.24 -11.65
C ALA A 365 10.32 21.06 -11.40
N ALA A 366 9.53 22.08 -11.72
CA ALA A 366 8.08 22.11 -11.48
C ALA A 366 7.26 21.25 -12.48
N ASN A 367 7.76 20.10 -12.92
CA ASN A 367 7.24 19.42 -14.11
C ASN A 367 7.06 17.89 -13.98
N TRP A 368 6.53 17.41 -12.84
CA TRP A 368 6.21 15.98 -12.62
C TRP A 368 7.31 14.99 -13.03
N THR A 369 8.57 15.42 -13.03
CA THR A 369 9.70 14.60 -13.47
C THR A 369 10.37 13.98 -12.25
N TYR A 370 10.65 12.68 -12.34
CA TYR A 370 11.22 11.92 -11.24
C TYR A 370 12.52 11.24 -11.66
N SER A 371 13.49 11.19 -10.75
CA SER A 371 14.58 10.21 -10.81
C SER A 371 14.09 8.89 -10.22
N ASN A 372 14.47 7.76 -10.81
CA ASN A 372 14.16 6.45 -10.26
C ASN A 372 15.45 5.76 -9.75
N PHE A 373 15.34 5.05 -8.64
CA PHE A 373 16.40 4.26 -8.04
C PHE A 373 15.86 2.87 -7.73
N VAL A 374 16.59 1.83 -8.10
CA VAL A 374 16.29 0.46 -7.67
C VAL A 374 16.84 0.30 -6.25
N LEU A 375 15.95 0.03 -5.29
CA LEU A 375 16.28 -0.20 -3.89
C LEU A 375 16.56 -1.69 -3.60
N LEU A 376 15.78 -2.58 -4.22
CA LEU A 376 15.91 -4.04 -4.14
C LEU A 376 15.70 -4.64 -5.51
N ASP A 377 16.42 -5.74 -5.79
CA ASP A 377 16.24 -6.56 -6.99
C ASP A 377 16.12 -8.03 -6.58
N SER A 378 14.88 -8.53 -6.62
CA SER A 378 14.46 -9.91 -6.42
C SER A 378 14.07 -10.58 -7.74
N SER A 379 14.41 -9.99 -8.89
CA SER A 379 14.08 -10.56 -10.20
C SER A 379 14.78 -11.92 -10.40
N PRO A 380 14.10 -12.93 -10.97
CA PRO A 380 12.80 -12.85 -11.66
C PRO A 380 11.59 -13.23 -10.77
N GLY A 381 11.68 -12.97 -9.47
CA GLY A 381 10.58 -13.15 -8.52
C GLY A 381 9.63 -11.96 -8.45
N THR A 382 8.64 -12.05 -7.56
CA THR A 382 7.62 -11.02 -7.29
C THR A 382 8.00 -10.22 -6.04
N LEU A 383 7.89 -8.89 -6.12
CA LEU A 383 7.93 -8.01 -4.94
C LEU A 383 6.51 -7.61 -4.57
N GLY A 384 6.11 -7.91 -3.34
CA GLY A 384 4.75 -7.68 -2.88
C GLY A 384 4.43 -6.22 -2.55
N ALA A 385 3.28 -5.98 -1.91
CA ALA A 385 2.86 -4.65 -1.47
C ALA A 385 3.66 -4.22 -0.23
N VAL A 386 4.19 -2.99 -0.28
CA VAL A 386 5.10 -2.45 0.74
C VAL A 386 4.36 -1.68 1.84
N ALA A 387 5.02 -1.53 2.99
CA ALA A 387 4.63 -0.62 4.05
C ALA A 387 5.73 0.42 4.31
N VAL A 388 5.34 1.57 4.86
CA VAL A 388 6.25 2.69 5.13
C VAL A 388 5.87 3.31 6.47
N GLY A 389 6.85 3.56 7.34
CA GLY A 389 6.66 4.20 8.64
C GLY A 389 7.95 4.29 9.44
N ASP A 390 8.02 5.21 10.39
CA ASP A 390 9.10 5.28 11.39
C ASP A 390 8.80 4.26 12.48
N ILE A 391 9.44 3.09 12.38
CA ILE A 391 9.08 1.93 13.20
C ILE A 391 9.78 1.93 14.56
N ASP A 392 10.86 2.70 14.71
CA ASP A 392 11.70 2.73 15.90
C ASP A 392 11.86 4.12 16.55
N ASN A 393 11.09 5.10 16.07
CA ASN A 393 10.99 6.47 16.57
C ASN A 393 12.31 7.26 16.50
N ASP A 394 13.14 7.01 15.48
CA ASP A 394 14.39 7.74 15.28
C ASP A 394 14.26 8.96 14.35
N ASN A 395 13.03 9.27 13.91
CA ASN A 395 12.64 10.30 12.96
C ASN A 395 13.03 10.02 11.50
N PHE A 396 13.55 8.84 11.19
CA PHE A 396 13.71 8.37 9.82
C PHE A 396 12.60 7.41 9.46
N THR A 397 12.25 7.41 8.19
CA THR A 397 11.23 6.49 7.69
C THR A 397 11.89 5.15 7.34
N GLU A 398 11.25 4.05 7.74
CA GLU A 398 11.55 2.72 7.23
C GLU A 398 10.61 2.35 6.08
N ILE A 399 11.14 1.55 5.16
CA ILE A 399 10.42 0.92 4.06
C ILE A 399 10.49 -0.59 4.30
N ILE A 400 9.33 -1.24 4.34
CA ILE A 400 9.21 -2.68 4.56
C ILE A 400 8.73 -3.32 3.26
N ALA A 401 9.55 -4.19 2.68
CA ALA A 401 9.36 -4.75 1.36
C ALA A 401 9.38 -6.29 1.38
N PRO A 402 8.25 -6.96 1.07
CA PRO A 402 8.18 -8.41 1.04
C PRO A 402 8.60 -8.96 -0.33
N SER A 403 9.74 -9.66 -0.37
CA SER A 403 10.20 -10.38 -1.57
C SER A 403 9.65 -11.81 -1.55
N TYR A 404 8.61 -12.04 -2.35
CA TYR A 404 7.78 -13.25 -2.33
C TYR A 404 8.62 -14.52 -2.59
N ASP A 405 9.32 -14.58 -3.72
CA ASP A 405 10.08 -15.78 -4.12
C ASP A 405 11.35 -15.99 -3.30
N ASP A 406 11.94 -14.90 -2.79
CA ASP A 406 13.14 -14.97 -1.95
C ASP A 406 12.83 -15.45 -0.53
N GLY A 407 11.56 -15.39 -0.11
CA GLY A 407 11.15 -15.76 1.24
C GLY A 407 11.72 -14.83 2.31
N ILE A 408 11.77 -13.53 2.02
CA ILE A 408 12.30 -12.50 2.94
C ILE A 408 11.42 -11.26 2.96
N VAL A 409 11.35 -10.60 4.12
CA VAL A 409 10.90 -9.22 4.25
C VAL A 409 12.11 -8.35 4.54
N SER A 410 12.40 -7.40 3.66
CA SER A 410 13.51 -6.46 3.81
C SER A 410 13.02 -5.16 4.45
N ILE A 411 13.72 -4.71 5.49
CA ILE A 411 13.51 -3.41 6.13
C ILE A 411 14.64 -2.51 5.66
N LEU A 412 14.31 -1.43 4.96
CA LEU A 412 15.23 -0.37 4.55
C LEU A 412 14.99 0.86 5.40
N THR A 413 16.02 1.66 5.66
CA THR A 413 15.92 2.90 6.44
C THR A 413 16.63 4.04 5.73
N TYR A 414 16.12 5.26 5.92
CA TYR A 414 16.84 6.48 5.56
C TYR A 414 17.94 6.84 6.57
N ASN A 415 17.98 6.23 7.76
CA ASN A 415 18.99 6.52 8.76
C ASN A 415 20.37 5.97 8.35
N PRO A 416 21.35 6.81 8.01
CA PRO A 416 22.64 6.36 7.52
C PRO A 416 23.45 5.56 8.55
N SER A 417 23.19 5.72 9.86
CA SER A 417 23.90 4.94 10.89
C SER A 417 23.40 3.50 11.01
N LYS A 418 22.21 3.19 10.48
CA LYS A 418 21.55 1.88 10.55
C LYS A 418 21.64 1.09 9.24
N ILE A 419 22.11 1.69 8.17
CA ILE A 419 22.30 1.00 6.89
C ILE A 419 23.44 -0.02 7.02
N ASN A 420 23.10 -1.31 6.88
CA ASN A 420 24.08 -2.39 6.93
C ASN A 420 25.12 -2.22 5.83
N GLN A 421 26.38 -2.01 6.21
CA GLN A 421 27.49 -1.94 5.27
C GLN A 421 27.90 -3.31 4.70
N HIS A 422 27.23 -4.41 5.10
CA HIS A 422 27.57 -5.78 4.72
C HIS A 422 26.90 -6.32 3.45
N GLY A 423 26.00 -5.56 2.81
CA GLY A 423 25.40 -5.92 1.51
C GLY A 423 26.19 -5.52 0.25
N LYS A 424 27.50 -5.28 0.34
CA LYS A 424 28.32 -4.83 -0.81
C LYS A 424 28.80 -5.99 -1.67
N HIS A 425 27.88 -6.53 -2.47
CA HIS A 425 28.22 -7.13 -3.75
C HIS A 425 27.43 -6.47 -4.88
N THR A 426 27.51 -5.15 -5.03
CA THR A 426 27.38 -4.49 -6.35
C THR A 426 28.19 -3.20 -6.39
N HIS A 427 28.83 -3.01 -7.53
CA HIS A 427 29.87 -2.04 -7.84
C HIS A 427 29.32 -0.60 -8.00
N HIS A 428 30.07 0.40 -7.47
CA HIS A 428 30.34 1.76 -8.02
C HIS A 428 30.20 3.02 -7.13
N SER A 429 29.55 3.03 -5.96
CA SER A 429 29.41 4.31 -5.21
C SER A 429 30.49 4.61 -4.16
N ARG A 430 31.44 3.70 -3.88
CA ARG A 430 32.49 3.92 -2.84
C ARG A 430 33.67 4.81 -3.25
N ASN A 431 33.72 5.28 -4.50
CA ASN A 431 34.94 5.92 -5.02
C ASN A 431 35.00 7.45 -4.87
N PHE A 432 33.89 8.18 -4.69
CA PHE A 432 33.97 9.64 -4.74
C PHE A 432 34.45 10.26 -3.42
N LEU A 433 33.83 9.89 -2.30
CA LEU A 433 34.15 10.49 -1.00
C LEU A 433 35.57 10.12 -0.52
N GLN A 434 36.00 8.88 -0.75
CA GLN A 434 37.36 8.45 -0.40
C GLN A 434 38.41 9.15 -1.28
N LYS A 435 38.15 9.28 -2.59
CA LYS A 435 39.04 10.04 -3.50
C LYS A 435 39.10 11.52 -3.15
N LEU A 436 37.99 12.12 -2.70
CA LEU A 436 37.97 13.52 -2.25
C LEU A 436 38.78 13.69 -0.97
N ILE A 437 38.66 12.77 0.00
CA ILE A 437 39.45 12.76 1.24
C ILE A 437 40.94 12.58 0.93
N ASP A 438 41.29 11.65 0.04
CA ASP A 438 42.69 11.38 -0.32
C ASP A 438 43.30 12.53 -1.14
N TRP A 439 42.50 13.20 -1.97
CA TRP A 439 42.92 14.42 -2.69
C TRP A 439 43.12 15.60 -1.74
N LEU A 440 42.23 15.82 -0.77
CA LEU A 440 42.38 16.88 0.23
C LEU A 440 43.63 16.66 1.11
N LYS A 441 43.93 15.41 1.48
CA LYS A 441 45.18 15.02 2.17
C LYS A 441 46.45 15.19 1.33
N SER A 442 46.32 15.35 0.02
CA SER A 442 47.46 15.58 -0.88
C SER A 442 47.78 17.06 -1.09
N ILE A 443 46.88 17.96 -0.66
CA ILE A 443 46.98 19.41 -0.85
C ILE A 443 47.34 20.15 0.44
N PHE A 444 47.01 19.57 1.59
CA PHE A 444 47.38 20.03 2.93
C PHE A 444 48.26 18.99 3.61
#